data_AF-A0A961QW02-F1
#
_entry.id   AF-A0A961QW02-F1
#
_cell.length_a   1.000
_cell.length_b   1.000
_cell.length_c   1.000
_cell.angle_alpha   90.00
_cell.angle_beta   90.00
_cell.angle_gamma   90.00
#
_symmetry.space_group_name_H-M   'P 1'
#
loop_
_entity.id
_entity.type
_entity.pdbx_description
1 polymer ?
#
loop_
_entity_poly.entity_id
_entity_poly.type
_entity_poly.pdbx_seq_one_letter_code
_entity_poly.pdbx_strand_id
1 'polypeptide(L)'
;MRGGEPLKRSLARALRRQKIRALLLVAPLLAFIVIGFLMPIGSMLFRSVENTIVEDTLPRTVQALQGWDIDSTELPPEEVFAALVADLQIADENRTALTVARRMNFESAGFTTMVRRALRAVDDWDVQTDGPFRERMIDVHRDWGDLATWRAFKAYSSTYTVGYYLSAVDMTMVSGEIEHLPDNRSIHVMLFWRTAWMSGLICFLTLLLGYPVAFMLANVKERYANLLLIMVLLPFWTSL
;
A
#
# COMPACT_ATOMS: atom_id res chain seq x y z
N MET A 1 32.69 48.08 -28.60
CA MET A 1 32.04 47.17 -27.63
C MET A 1 30.66 47.70 -27.20
N ARG A 2 29.59 47.57 -27.98
CA ARG A 2 28.20 47.80 -27.50
C ARG A 2 27.23 47.00 -28.40
N GLY A 3 26.43 46.09 -27.84
CA GLY A 3 25.33 45.46 -28.61
C GLY A 3 24.76 44.09 -28.17
N GLY A 4 25.33 43.39 -27.18
CA GLY A 4 24.94 41.99 -26.88
C GLY A 4 23.73 41.77 -25.95
N GLU A 5 23.40 42.75 -25.08
CA GLU A 5 22.30 42.59 -24.11
C GLU A 5 20.87 42.67 -24.68
N PRO A 6 20.55 43.52 -25.68
CA PRO A 6 19.18 43.65 -26.19
C PRO A 6 18.72 42.39 -26.93
N LEU A 7 19.63 41.74 -27.66
CA LEU A 7 19.35 40.55 -28.46
C LEU A 7 19.12 39.31 -27.59
N LYS A 8 19.94 39.11 -26.54
CA LYS A 8 19.73 38.02 -25.58
C LYS A 8 18.39 38.17 -24.84
N ARG A 9 18.03 39.40 -24.44
CA ARG A 9 16.76 39.69 -23.73
C ARG A 9 15.52 39.57 -24.63
N SER A 10 15.62 39.87 -25.92
CA SER A 10 14.51 39.66 -26.88
C SER A 10 14.34 38.19 -27.23
N LEU A 11 15.45 37.47 -27.46
CA LEU A 11 15.45 36.03 -27.73
C LEU A 11 14.88 35.23 -26.55
N ALA A 12 15.28 35.55 -25.31
CA ALA A 12 14.75 34.90 -24.11
C ALA A 12 13.24 35.13 -23.92
N ARG A 13 12.72 36.31 -24.28
CA ARG A 13 11.28 36.61 -24.27
C ARG A 13 10.52 35.84 -25.34
N ALA A 14 11.07 35.75 -26.55
CA ALA A 14 10.49 34.97 -27.64
C ALA A 14 10.44 33.47 -27.29
N LEU A 15 11.54 32.94 -26.76
CA LEU A 15 11.64 31.56 -26.26
C LEU A 15 10.66 31.26 -25.13
N ARG A 16 10.49 32.17 -24.15
CA ARG A 16 9.48 32.00 -23.08
C ARG A 16 8.07 31.94 -23.65
N ARG A 17 7.71 32.83 -24.59
CA ARG A 17 6.37 32.79 -25.23
C ARG A 17 6.15 31.50 -26.00
N GLN A 18 7.16 31.02 -26.72
CA GLN A 18 7.07 29.76 -27.44
C GLN A 18 6.92 28.56 -26.49
N LYS A 19 7.69 28.52 -25.39
CA LYS A 19 7.57 27.49 -24.35
C LYS A 19 6.22 27.51 -23.65
N ILE A 20 5.69 28.69 -23.30
CA ILE A 20 4.36 28.82 -22.68
C ILE A 20 3.25 28.38 -23.64
N ARG A 21 3.33 28.74 -24.93
CA ARG A 21 2.37 28.25 -25.93
C ARG A 21 2.42 26.73 -26.07
N ALA A 22 3.61 26.16 -26.20
CA ALA A 22 3.78 24.70 -26.26
C ALA A 22 3.25 24.02 -24.98
N LEU A 23 3.52 24.58 -23.80
CA LEU A 23 3.00 24.08 -22.54
C LEU A 23 1.48 24.18 -22.46
N LEU A 24 0.87 25.28 -22.93
CA LEU A 24 -0.59 25.44 -22.97
C LEU A 24 -1.27 24.46 -23.94
N LEU A 25 -0.61 24.10 -25.04
CA LEU A 25 -1.09 23.07 -25.96
C LEU A 25 -1.08 21.66 -25.34
N VAL A 26 -0.10 21.38 -24.47
CA VAL A 26 0.06 20.06 -23.80
C VAL A 26 -0.65 20.01 -22.43
N ALA A 27 -0.95 21.18 -21.83
CA ALA A 27 -1.54 21.30 -20.50
C ALA A 27 -2.86 20.53 -20.31
N PRO A 28 -3.81 20.48 -21.28
CA PRO A 28 -5.05 19.72 -21.11
C PRO A 28 -4.79 18.22 -20.98
N LEU A 29 -3.89 17.68 -21.80
CA LEU A 29 -3.49 16.27 -21.74
C LEU A 29 -2.76 15.97 -20.42
N LEU A 30 -1.85 16.85 -20.01
CA LEU A 30 -1.10 16.70 -18.77
C LEU A 30 -2.01 16.77 -17.55
N ALA A 31 -2.98 17.69 -17.53
CA ALA A 31 -3.99 17.79 -16.49
C ALA A 31 -4.86 16.53 -16.44
N PHE A 32 -5.28 15.98 -17.58
CA PHE A 32 -6.01 14.72 -17.64
C PHE A 32 -5.21 13.56 -17.05
N ILE A 33 -3.91 13.44 -17.37
CA ILE A 33 -3.04 12.40 -16.80
C ILE A 33 -2.88 12.59 -15.29
N VAL A 34 -2.68 13.83 -14.82
CA VAL A 34 -2.53 14.12 -13.39
C VAL A 34 -3.81 13.78 -12.62
N ILE A 35 -4.97 14.21 -13.11
CA ILE A 35 -6.25 14.00 -12.41
C ILE A 35 -6.74 12.56 -12.56
N GLY A 36 -6.61 11.97 -13.74
CA GLY A 36 -7.14 10.64 -14.05
C GLY A 36 -6.25 9.49 -13.59
N PHE A 37 -4.93 9.72 -13.48
CA PHE A 37 -3.97 8.66 -13.14
C PHE A 37 -3.14 9.01 -11.91
N LEU A 38 -2.37 10.11 -11.90
CA LEU A 38 -1.46 10.37 -10.78
C LEU A 38 -2.19 10.60 -9.45
N MET A 39 -3.30 11.34 -9.46
CA MET A 39 -4.07 11.62 -8.24
C MET A 39 -4.70 10.33 -7.66
N PRO A 40 -5.39 9.48 -8.44
CA PRO A 40 -5.88 8.18 -7.95
C PRO A 40 -4.76 7.23 -7.51
N ILE A 41 -3.63 7.20 -8.22
CA ILE A 41 -2.49 6.36 -7.82
C ILE A 41 -1.92 6.86 -6.49
N GLY A 42 -1.73 8.17 -6.35
CA GLY A 42 -1.30 8.78 -5.09
C GLY A 42 -2.28 8.48 -3.96
N SER A 43 -3.58 8.67 -4.17
CA SER A 43 -4.59 8.40 -3.15
C SER A 43 -4.67 6.91 -2.78
N MET A 44 -4.50 6.01 -3.73
CA MET A 44 -4.40 4.56 -3.47
C MET A 44 -3.13 4.20 -2.71
N LEU A 45 -2.00 4.83 -3.02
CA LEU A 45 -0.75 4.67 -2.27
C LEU A 45 -0.90 5.13 -0.81
N PHE A 46 -1.54 6.28 -0.56
CA PHE A 46 -1.80 6.74 0.80
C PHE A 46 -2.85 5.87 1.52
N ARG A 47 -3.91 5.43 0.84
CA ARG A 47 -4.87 4.45 1.39
C ARG A 47 -4.25 3.08 1.72
N SER A 48 -3.16 2.71 1.06
CA SER A 48 -2.41 1.49 1.40
C SER A 48 -1.68 1.62 2.75
N VAL A 49 -1.51 2.84 3.26
CA VAL A 49 -0.81 3.17 4.51
C VAL A 49 -1.83 3.40 5.63
N GLU A 50 -2.89 4.14 5.33
CA GLU A 50 -4.01 4.43 6.23
C GLU A 50 -5.02 3.28 6.21
N ASN A 51 -4.81 2.28 7.07
CA ASN A 51 -5.79 1.20 7.29
C ASN A 51 -6.66 1.52 8.51
N THR A 52 -7.48 2.58 8.43
CA THR A 52 -8.41 2.98 9.51
C THR A 52 -9.62 2.05 9.62
N ILE A 53 -9.73 1.01 8.78
CA ILE A 53 -10.92 0.13 8.71
C ILE A 53 -11.29 -0.45 10.08
N VAL A 54 -10.31 -0.85 10.89
CA VAL A 54 -10.55 -1.43 12.22
C VAL A 54 -10.98 -0.35 13.21
N GLU A 55 -10.34 0.81 13.20
CA GLU A 55 -10.67 1.95 14.09
C GLU A 55 -12.05 2.54 13.77
N ASP A 56 -12.36 2.72 12.48
CA ASP A 56 -13.64 3.27 12.01
C ASP A 56 -14.82 2.33 12.29
N THR A 57 -14.58 1.03 12.31
CA THR A 57 -15.64 0.01 12.50
C THR A 57 -15.77 -0.44 13.94
N LEU A 58 -14.66 -0.50 14.70
CA LEU A 58 -14.62 -1.00 16.07
C LEU A 58 -13.96 0.02 17.04
N PRO A 59 -14.44 1.28 17.11
CA PRO A 59 -13.76 2.35 17.83
C PRO A 59 -13.68 2.10 19.35
N ARG A 60 -14.73 1.54 19.97
CA ARG A 60 -14.75 1.27 21.41
C ARG A 60 -13.81 0.13 21.77
N THR A 61 -13.79 -0.90 20.92
CA THR A 61 -12.92 -2.06 21.04
C THR A 61 -11.46 -1.62 20.97
N VAL A 62 -11.12 -0.81 19.96
CA VAL A 62 -9.78 -0.24 19.79
C VAL A 62 -9.37 0.57 21.03
N GLN A 63 -10.26 1.41 21.55
CA GLN A 63 -10.00 2.18 22.77
C GLN A 63 -9.74 1.29 23.99
N ALA A 64 -10.59 0.28 24.22
CA ALA A 64 -10.43 -0.64 25.34
C ALA A 64 -9.17 -1.51 25.23
N LEU A 65 -8.77 -1.87 24.00
CA LEU A 65 -7.55 -2.66 23.72
C LEU A 65 -6.25 -1.89 24.00
N GLN A 66 -6.26 -0.56 24.06
CA GLN A 66 -5.05 0.22 24.34
C GLN A 66 -4.44 -0.13 25.70
N GLY A 67 -5.26 -0.45 26.70
CA GLY A 67 -4.82 -0.80 28.05
C GLY A 67 -4.35 -2.25 28.22
N TRP A 68 -4.64 -3.14 27.27
CA TRP A 68 -4.24 -4.55 27.34
C TRP A 68 -2.83 -4.72 26.78
N ASP A 69 -1.92 -5.41 27.48
CA ASP A 69 -0.56 -5.65 27.01
C ASP A 69 -0.50 -6.72 25.91
N ILE A 70 0.28 -6.47 24.84
CA ILE A 70 0.40 -7.39 23.70
C ILE A 70 1.22 -8.65 24.05
N ASP A 71 2.16 -8.51 24.99
CA ASP A 71 3.03 -9.58 25.47
C ASP A 71 2.38 -10.38 26.62
N SER A 72 1.18 -9.99 27.03
CA SER A 72 0.42 -10.70 28.05
C SER A 72 0.11 -12.14 27.63
N THR A 73 0.18 -13.05 28.60
CA THR A 73 -0.32 -14.43 28.49
C THR A 73 -1.81 -14.55 28.83
N GLU A 74 -2.45 -13.46 29.24
CA GLU A 74 -3.86 -13.43 29.62
C GLU A 74 -4.72 -12.76 28.54
N LEU A 75 -5.95 -13.27 28.38
CA LEU A 75 -6.92 -12.69 27.46
C LEU A 75 -7.29 -11.24 27.87
N PRO A 76 -7.69 -10.39 26.91
CA PRO A 76 -8.10 -9.01 27.21
C PRO A 76 -9.22 -8.95 28.24
N PRO A 77 -9.26 -7.90 29.09
CA PRO A 77 -10.27 -7.78 30.14
C PRO A 77 -11.70 -7.80 29.58
N GLU A 78 -12.67 -8.12 30.42
CA GLU A 78 -14.08 -8.19 30.05
C GLU A 78 -14.59 -6.92 29.34
N GLU A 79 -14.07 -5.76 29.73
CA GLU A 79 -14.36 -4.46 29.10
C GLU A 79 -14.09 -4.45 27.59
N VAL A 80 -13.05 -5.16 27.13
CA VAL A 80 -12.71 -5.29 25.71
C VAL A 80 -13.75 -6.14 24.97
N PHE A 81 -14.23 -7.21 25.61
CA PHE A 81 -15.27 -8.07 25.03
C PHE A 81 -16.62 -7.34 24.98
N ALA A 82 -16.99 -6.61 26.03
CA ALA A 82 -18.19 -5.78 26.04
C ALA A 82 -18.14 -4.69 24.95
N ALA A 83 -16.99 -4.03 24.79
CA ALA A 83 -16.79 -3.04 23.73
C ALA A 83 -16.89 -3.66 22.32
N LEU A 84 -16.35 -4.87 22.14
CA LEU A 84 -16.46 -5.62 20.89
C LEU A 84 -17.90 -5.99 20.54
N VAL A 85 -18.68 -6.47 21.50
CA VAL A 85 -20.11 -6.78 21.27
C VAL A 85 -20.85 -5.52 20.83
N ALA A 86 -20.65 -4.41 21.52
CA ALA A 86 -21.31 -3.14 21.21
C ALA A 86 -20.92 -2.61 19.82
N ASP A 87 -19.63 -2.69 19.45
CA ASP A 87 -19.18 -2.25 18.13
C ASP A 87 -19.67 -3.20 17.03
N LEU A 88 -19.74 -4.52 17.27
CA LEU A 88 -20.26 -5.48 16.29
C LEU A 88 -21.75 -5.25 15.99
N GLN A 89 -22.56 -4.92 17.00
CA GLN A 89 -23.97 -4.54 16.80
C GLN A 89 -24.09 -3.30 15.90
N ILE A 90 -23.34 -2.23 16.22
CA ILE A 90 -23.33 -1.00 15.42
C ILE A 90 -22.78 -1.26 14.00
N ALA A 91 -21.77 -2.10 13.87
CA ALA A 91 -21.17 -2.45 12.59
C ALA A 91 -22.09 -3.35 11.74
N ASP A 92 -22.98 -4.13 12.35
CA ASP A 92 -24.01 -4.90 11.64
C ASP A 92 -25.09 -3.96 11.07
N GLU A 93 -25.60 -3.04 11.89
CA GLU A 93 -26.56 -2.01 11.48
C GLU A 93 -26.03 -1.19 10.29
N ASN A 94 -24.75 -0.81 10.34
CA ASN A 94 -24.07 -0.05 9.28
C ASN A 94 -23.58 -0.91 8.12
N ARG A 95 -23.73 -2.24 8.18
CA ARG A 95 -23.24 -3.22 7.18
C ARG A 95 -21.73 -3.15 6.93
N THR A 96 -20.96 -2.73 7.93
CA THR A 96 -19.49 -2.57 7.87
C THR A 96 -18.73 -3.73 8.51
N ALA A 97 -19.37 -4.54 9.36
CA ALA A 97 -18.71 -5.61 10.12
C ALA A 97 -17.91 -6.61 9.24
N LEU A 98 -18.46 -6.99 8.08
CA LEU A 98 -17.76 -7.91 7.17
C LEU A 98 -16.57 -7.27 6.46
N THR A 99 -16.46 -5.94 6.43
CA THR A 99 -15.32 -5.23 5.84
C THR A 99 -14.08 -5.41 6.71
N VAL A 100 -14.20 -5.23 8.03
CA VAL A 100 -13.13 -5.58 8.98
C VAL A 100 -12.81 -7.07 8.90
N ALA A 101 -13.84 -7.92 8.90
CA ALA A 101 -13.62 -9.36 8.89
C ALA A 101 -12.82 -9.85 7.67
N ARG A 102 -13.06 -9.27 6.49
CA ARG A 102 -12.28 -9.56 5.27
C ARG A 102 -10.85 -9.04 5.38
N ARG A 103 -10.64 -7.85 5.93
CA ARG A 103 -9.30 -7.28 6.12
C ARG A 103 -8.45 -8.13 7.07
N MET A 104 -9.04 -8.55 8.18
CA MET A 104 -8.39 -9.42 9.17
C MET A 104 -8.13 -10.82 8.63
N ASN A 105 -8.94 -11.29 7.67
CA ASN A 105 -8.77 -12.61 7.06
C ASN A 105 -7.51 -12.74 6.20
N PHE A 106 -6.86 -11.64 5.81
CA PHE A 106 -5.53 -11.68 5.18
C PHE A 106 -4.43 -12.08 6.17
N GLU A 107 -4.66 -11.87 7.47
CA GLU A 107 -3.66 -12.03 8.52
C GLU A 107 -3.85 -13.35 9.27
N SER A 108 -5.10 -13.74 9.48
CA SER A 108 -5.46 -15.03 10.06
C SER A 108 -6.68 -15.61 9.36
N ALA A 109 -6.52 -16.82 8.83
CA ALA A 109 -7.58 -17.52 8.12
C ALA A 109 -8.73 -17.86 9.08
N GLY A 110 -9.97 -17.57 8.70
CA GLY A 110 -11.16 -17.93 9.48
C GLY A 110 -11.87 -16.76 10.15
N PHE A 111 -11.24 -15.57 10.19
CA PHE A 111 -11.82 -14.35 10.77
C PHE A 111 -13.20 -13.99 10.19
N THR A 112 -13.40 -14.17 8.88
CA THR A 112 -14.71 -13.89 8.27
C THR A 112 -15.81 -14.81 8.81
N THR A 113 -15.51 -16.08 9.06
CA THR A 113 -16.48 -17.04 9.62
C THR A 113 -16.77 -16.73 11.08
N MET A 114 -15.73 -16.43 11.85
CA MET A 114 -15.79 -16.07 13.26
C MET A 114 -16.66 -14.82 13.49
N VAL A 115 -16.41 -13.74 12.75
CA VAL A 115 -17.22 -12.52 12.83
C VAL A 115 -18.66 -12.77 12.38
N ARG A 116 -18.90 -13.54 11.31
CA ARG A 116 -20.28 -13.87 10.88
C ARG A 116 -21.08 -14.61 11.96
N ARG A 117 -20.43 -15.49 12.74
CA ARG A 117 -21.10 -16.18 13.85
C ARG A 117 -21.36 -15.23 15.02
N ALA A 118 -20.38 -14.37 15.33
CA ALA A 118 -20.54 -13.33 16.34
C ALA A 118 -21.73 -12.42 16.01
N LEU A 119 -21.83 -11.89 14.78
CA LEU A 119 -22.93 -11.00 14.36
C LEU A 119 -24.31 -11.60 14.59
N ARG A 120 -24.49 -12.91 14.34
CA ARG A 120 -25.77 -13.60 14.58
C ARG A 120 -26.10 -13.78 16.06
N ALA A 121 -25.08 -13.84 16.92
CA ALA A 121 -25.26 -14.07 18.34
C ALA A 121 -25.43 -12.75 19.11
N VAL A 122 -24.67 -11.72 18.74
CA VAL A 122 -24.69 -10.42 19.42
C VAL A 122 -25.98 -9.63 19.17
N ASP A 123 -26.73 -9.90 18.10
CA ASP A 123 -28.01 -9.22 17.81
C ASP A 123 -29.02 -9.37 18.97
N ASP A 124 -28.99 -10.52 19.66
CA ASP A 124 -29.89 -10.85 20.76
C ASP A 124 -29.33 -10.45 22.15
N TRP A 125 -28.14 -9.84 22.24
CA TRP A 125 -27.48 -9.54 23.52
C TRP A 125 -27.65 -8.08 23.95
N ASP A 126 -27.97 -7.84 25.22
CA ASP A 126 -27.94 -6.51 25.81
C ASP A 126 -26.59 -6.23 26.49
N VAL A 127 -25.79 -5.33 25.90
CA VAL A 127 -24.46 -4.94 26.38
C VAL A 127 -24.46 -4.52 27.87
N GLN A 128 -25.57 -4.03 28.43
CA GLN A 128 -25.64 -3.57 29.81
C GLN A 128 -25.98 -4.68 30.82
N THR A 129 -26.73 -5.70 30.41
CA THR A 129 -27.31 -6.69 31.34
C THR A 129 -26.83 -8.12 31.11
N ASP A 130 -26.31 -8.42 29.91
CA ASP A 130 -25.94 -9.78 29.49
C ASP A 130 -24.47 -10.15 29.74
N GLY A 131 -23.67 -9.31 30.38
CA GLY A 131 -22.29 -9.65 30.75
C GLY A 131 -22.23 -10.88 31.68
N PRO A 132 -21.11 -11.63 31.72
CA PRO A 132 -19.85 -11.39 30.99
C PRO A 132 -19.90 -11.92 29.55
N PHE A 133 -19.36 -11.13 28.62
CA PHE A 133 -19.28 -11.41 27.19
C PHE A 133 -18.06 -12.23 26.81
N ARG A 134 -17.00 -12.27 27.63
CA ARG A 134 -15.82 -13.12 27.34
C ARG A 134 -16.21 -14.57 27.10
N GLU A 135 -16.89 -15.18 28.07
CA GLU A 135 -17.29 -16.59 28.00
C GLU A 135 -18.30 -16.83 26.87
N ARG A 136 -19.31 -15.95 26.75
CA ARG A 136 -20.32 -16.03 25.68
C ARG A 136 -19.69 -15.95 24.29
N MET A 137 -18.70 -15.07 24.09
CA MET A 137 -17.99 -14.96 22.81
C MET A 137 -17.17 -16.22 22.51
N ILE A 138 -16.49 -16.78 23.51
CA ILE A 138 -15.74 -18.05 23.35
C ILE A 138 -16.68 -19.20 22.98
N ASP A 139 -17.88 -19.24 23.56
CA ASP A 139 -18.92 -20.24 23.23
C ASP A 139 -19.43 -20.09 21.79
N VAL A 140 -19.53 -18.85 21.28
CA VAL A 140 -19.89 -18.59 19.87
C VAL A 140 -18.80 -19.08 18.91
N HIS A 141 -17.53 -18.83 19.25
CA HIS A 141 -16.40 -19.32 18.49
C HIS A 141 -15.13 -19.44 19.35
N ARG A 142 -14.52 -20.63 19.36
CA ARG A 142 -13.32 -20.92 20.19
C ARG A 142 -12.18 -19.91 20.00
N ASP A 143 -12.01 -19.38 18.80
CA ASP A 143 -10.90 -18.49 18.44
C ASP A 143 -10.99 -17.12 19.15
N TRP A 144 -12.15 -16.76 19.73
CA TRP A 144 -12.25 -15.60 20.64
C TRP A 144 -11.47 -15.82 21.94
N GLY A 145 -11.16 -17.08 22.28
CA GLY A 145 -10.29 -17.46 23.40
C GLY A 145 -8.82 -17.62 23.00
N ASP A 146 -8.45 -17.34 21.74
CA ASP A 146 -7.06 -17.38 21.30
C ASP A 146 -6.40 -15.99 21.41
N LEU A 147 -5.25 -15.94 22.08
CA LEU A 147 -4.44 -14.73 22.19
C LEU A 147 -3.98 -14.23 20.82
N ALA A 148 -3.77 -15.11 19.84
CA ALA A 148 -3.37 -14.72 18.49
C ALA A 148 -4.42 -13.80 17.84
N THR A 149 -5.71 -14.04 18.07
CA THR A 149 -6.82 -13.21 17.59
C THR A 149 -6.71 -11.79 18.13
N TRP A 150 -6.49 -11.65 19.45
CA TRP A 150 -6.44 -10.35 20.11
C TRP A 150 -5.17 -9.57 19.80
N ARG A 151 -4.04 -10.27 19.66
CA ARG A 151 -2.79 -9.68 19.16
C ARG A 151 -2.96 -9.16 17.74
N ALA A 152 -3.67 -9.89 16.88
CA ALA A 152 -4.01 -9.41 15.55
C ALA A 152 -4.87 -8.14 15.64
N PHE A 153 -5.98 -8.14 16.40
CA PHE A 153 -6.80 -6.93 16.59
C PHE A 153 -5.97 -5.74 17.09
N LYS A 154 -5.10 -5.93 18.08
CA LYS A 154 -4.25 -4.87 18.61
C LYS A 154 -3.25 -4.35 17.57
N ALA A 155 -2.63 -5.22 16.78
CA ALA A 155 -1.70 -4.83 15.73
C ALA A 155 -2.34 -3.93 14.65
N TYR A 156 -3.64 -4.11 14.38
CA TYR A 156 -4.40 -3.31 13.41
C TYR A 156 -5.27 -2.21 14.05
N SER A 157 -5.19 -2.04 15.38
CA SER A 157 -5.94 -1.03 16.12
C SER A 157 -5.27 0.35 16.18
N SER A 158 -3.97 0.45 15.81
CA SER A 158 -3.23 1.71 15.88
C SER A 158 -3.35 2.52 14.58
N THR A 159 -3.72 3.79 14.70
CA THR A 159 -3.78 4.80 13.63
C THR A 159 -2.41 5.08 12.99
N TYR A 160 -1.30 4.69 13.62
CA TYR A 160 0.07 4.94 13.12
C TYR A 160 0.82 3.64 12.80
N THR A 161 0.67 3.20 11.56
CA THR A 161 1.28 2.00 10.96
C THR A 161 2.76 2.22 10.56
N VAL A 162 3.63 2.49 11.53
CA VAL A 162 5.09 2.45 11.31
C VAL A 162 5.57 1.01 11.01
N GLY A 163 4.83 0.00 11.49
CA GLY A 163 5.17 -1.41 11.33
C GLY A 163 5.16 -1.95 9.89
N TYR A 164 4.29 -1.47 9.00
CA TYR A 164 4.29 -1.89 7.58
C TYR A 164 5.49 -1.33 6.80
N TYR A 165 5.95 -0.13 7.15
CA TYR A 165 7.16 0.44 6.56
C TYR A 165 8.41 -0.23 7.10
N LEU A 166 8.47 -0.51 8.40
CA LEU A 166 9.56 -1.28 8.98
C LEU A 166 9.63 -2.66 8.33
N SER A 167 8.51 -3.36 8.15
CA SER A 167 8.50 -4.69 7.51
C SER A 167 8.89 -4.66 6.04
N ALA A 168 8.57 -3.58 5.31
CA ALA A 168 9.05 -3.36 3.94
C ALA A 168 10.58 -3.18 3.85
N VAL A 169 11.23 -2.81 4.96
CA VAL A 169 12.70 -2.70 5.10
C VAL A 169 13.25 -3.85 5.97
N ASP A 170 12.52 -4.95 6.09
CA ASP A 170 12.90 -6.14 6.88
C ASP A 170 13.20 -5.83 8.37
N MET A 171 12.46 -4.88 8.96
CA MET A 171 12.50 -4.50 10.38
C MET A 171 11.13 -4.68 11.03
N THR A 172 11.10 -4.86 12.35
CA THR A 172 9.89 -4.89 13.17
C THR A 172 10.09 -4.04 14.41
N MET A 173 8.98 -3.68 15.06
CA MET A 173 9.01 -2.96 16.33
C MET A 173 8.44 -3.90 17.39
N VAL A 174 9.29 -4.38 18.28
CA VAL A 174 8.90 -5.18 19.44
C VAL A 174 9.15 -4.31 20.66
N SER A 175 8.09 -4.03 21.42
CA SER A 175 8.16 -3.33 22.72
C SER A 175 8.88 -1.97 22.70
N GLY A 176 8.85 -1.25 21.57
CA GLY A 176 9.42 0.09 21.43
C GLY A 176 10.84 0.15 20.85
N GLU A 177 11.50 -0.99 20.66
CA GLU A 177 12.81 -1.09 20.02
C GLU A 177 12.68 -1.59 18.56
N ILE A 178 13.54 -1.08 17.69
CA ILE A 178 13.59 -1.46 16.27
C ILE A 178 14.51 -2.67 16.15
N GLU A 179 13.94 -3.84 15.84
CA GLU A 179 14.68 -5.09 15.65
C GLU A 179 14.56 -5.58 14.19
N HIS A 180 15.53 -6.41 13.75
CA HIS A 180 15.47 -7.05 12.44
C HIS A 180 14.45 -8.19 12.41
N LEU A 181 13.74 -8.36 11.29
CA LEU A 181 12.90 -9.53 11.08
C LEU A 181 13.76 -10.81 11.10
N PRO A 182 13.28 -11.92 11.70
CA PRO A 182 14.00 -13.20 11.64
C PRO A 182 14.21 -13.64 10.20
N ASP A 183 15.40 -14.18 9.89
CA ASP A 183 15.93 -14.44 8.52
C ASP A 183 14.96 -15.14 7.54
N ASN A 184 14.01 -15.91 8.05
CA ASN A 184 12.98 -16.59 7.24
C ASN A 184 11.92 -15.63 6.64
N ARG A 185 11.81 -14.39 7.14
CA ARG A 185 10.84 -13.38 6.67
C ARG A 185 11.48 -12.16 6.01
N SER A 186 12.80 -11.97 6.12
CA SER A 186 13.53 -10.80 5.63
C SER A 186 13.95 -10.90 4.15
N ILE A 187 12.97 -11.07 3.25
CA ILE A 187 13.24 -11.28 1.81
C ILE A 187 13.07 -9.98 1.01
N HIS A 188 12.36 -8.99 1.55
CA HIS A 188 11.86 -7.87 0.76
C HIS A 188 13.00 -6.95 0.28
N VAL A 189 13.94 -6.57 1.14
CA VAL A 189 15.06 -5.68 0.78
C VAL A 189 15.98 -6.37 -0.22
N MET A 190 16.27 -7.65 0.01
CA MET A 190 17.11 -8.45 -0.89
C MET A 190 16.51 -8.55 -2.30
N LEU A 191 15.20 -8.75 -2.41
CA LEU A 191 14.51 -8.87 -3.69
C LEU A 191 14.37 -7.50 -4.39
N PHE A 192 14.14 -6.44 -3.62
CA PHE A 192 14.13 -5.06 -4.14
C PHE A 192 15.49 -4.68 -4.72
N TRP A 193 16.58 -4.95 -4.00
CA TRP A 193 17.94 -4.68 -4.47
C TRP A 193 18.30 -5.50 -5.71
N ARG A 194 17.94 -6.79 -5.74
CA ARG A 194 18.13 -7.64 -6.94
C ARG A 194 17.42 -7.06 -8.16
N THR A 195 16.18 -6.60 -8.01
CA THR A 195 15.40 -6.04 -9.11
C THR A 195 15.93 -4.67 -9.56
N ALA A 196 16.32 -3.82 -8.61
CA ALA A 196 16.92 -2.51 -8.90
C ALA A 196 18.27 -2.65 -9.61
N TRP A 197 19.12 -3.58 -9.15
CA TRP A 197 20.39 -3.88 -9.80
C TRP A 197 20.21 -4.43 -11.21
N MET A 198 19.30 -5.40 -11.40
CA MET A 198 19.02 -5.98 -12.72
C MET A 198 18.47 -4.94 -13.69
N SER A 199 17.51 -4.12 -13.27
CA SER A 199 16.96 -3.05 -14.13
C SER A 199 18.00 -1.97 -14.45
N GLY A 200 18.84 -1.60 -13.48
CA GLY A 200 19.97 -0.68 -13.71
C GLY A 200 20.99 -1.23 -14.69
N LEU A 201 21.36 -2.52 -14.55
CA LEU A 201 22.28 -3.19 -15.46
C LEU A 201 21.71 -3.28 -16.88
N ILE A 202 20.43 -3.66 -17.03
CA ILE A 202 19.76 -3.72 -18.34
C ILE A 202 19.67 -2.33 -18.99
N CYS A 203 19.34 -1.29 -18.21
CA CYS A 203 19.32 0.09 -18.69
C CYS A 203 20.71 0.54 -19.18
N PHE A 204 21.76 0.23 -18.42
CA PHE A 204 23.12 0.54 -18.81
C PHE A 204 23.54 -0.21 -20.08
N LEU A 205 23.25 -1.50 -20.20
CA LEU A 205 23.56 -2.31 -21.37
C LEU A 205 22.79 -1.86 -22.62
N THR A 206 21.52 -1.50 -22.47
CA THR A 206 20.71 -0.97 -23.58
C THR A 206 21.20 0.40 -24.04
N LEU A 207 21.67 1.25 -23.15
CA LEU A 207 22.35 2.50 -23.54
C LEU A 207 23.69 2.22 -24.22
N LEU A 208 24.52 1.34 -23.64
CA LEU A 208 25.85 1.03 -24.16
C LEU A 208 25.80 0.40 -25.56
N LEU A 209 24.85 -0.51 -25.81
CA LEU A 209 24.72 -1.24 -27.07
C LEU A 209 23.78 -0.56 -28.05
N GLY A 210 22.66 -0.01 -27.56
CA GLY A 210 21.63 0.62 -28.38
C GLY A 210 22.02 2.01 -28.88
N TYR A 211 22.75 2.80 -28.08
CA TYR A 211 23.15 4.15 -28.50
C TYR A 211 24.10 4.15 -29.72
N PRO A 212 25.16 3.31 -29.78
CA PRO A 212 25.99 3.21 -30.98
C PRO A 212 25.20 2.77 -32.21
N VAL A 213 24.28 1.82 -32.06
CA VAL A 213 23.43 1.32 -33.15
C VAL A 213 22.53 2.44 -33.67
N ALA A 214 21.88 3.19 -32.78
CA ALA A 214 21.05 4.34 -33.14
C ALA A 214 21.87 5.45 -33.80
N PHE A 215 23.07 5.72 -33.29
CA PHE A 215 23.99 6.70 -33.87
C PHE A 215 24.45 6.28 -35.27
N MET A 216 24.77 5.00 -35.49
CA MET A 216 25.09 4.49 -36.82
C MET A 216 23.91 4.65 -37.75
N LEU A 217 22.72 4.17 -37.37
CA LEU A 217 21.47 4.29 -38.14
C LEU A 217 21.18 5.73 -38.59
N ALA A 218 21.46 6.73 -37.76
CA ALA A 218 21.26 8.14 -38.09
C ALA A 218 22.25 8.68 -39.14
N ASN A 219 23.39 8.01 -39.37
CA ASN A 219 24.47 8.48 -40.23
C ASN A 219 24.72 7.62 -41.49
N VAL A 220 24.08 6.43 -41.64
CA VAL A 220 24.25 5.59 -42.85
C VAL A 220 23.27 5.97 -43.95
N LYS A 221 23.63 5.67 -45.21
CA LYS A 221 22.71 5.78 -46.37
C LYS A 221 21.43 4.94 -46.16
N GLU A 222 20.28 5.51 -46.56
CA GLU A 222 18.93 4.96 -46.31
C GLU A 222 18.75 3.46 -46.57
N ARG A 223 19.37 2.91 -47.62
CA ARG A 223 19.27 1.48 -47.97
C ARG A 223 19.75 0.55 -46.84
N TYR A 224 20.84 0.92 -46.18
CA TYR A 224 21.40 0.14 -45.07
C TYR A 224 20.66 0.40 -43.76
N ALA A 225 20.14 1.62 -43.57
CA ALA A 225 19.35 1.98 -42.39
C ALA A 225 18.02 1.19 -42.33
N ASN A 226 17.32 1.05 -43.45
CA ASN A 226 16.08 0.25 -43.51
C ASN A 226 16.34 -1.24 -43.24
N LEU A 227 17.45 -1.81 -43.72
CA LEU A 227 17.81 -3.20 -43.44
C LEU A 227 18.10 -3.42 -41.94
N LEU A 228 18.85 -2.50 -41.31
CA LEU A 228 19.16 -2.54 -39.88
C LEU A 228 17.90 -2.39 -39.01
N LEU A 229 16.98 -1.51 -39.40
CA LEU A 229 15.67 -1.36 -38.73
C LEU A 229 14.86 -2.67 -38.75
N ILE A 230 14.84 -3.38 -39.88
CA ILE A 230 14.16 -4.67 -39.99
C ILE A 230 14.81 -5.71 -39.06
N MET A 231 16.15 -5.80 -39.02
CA MET A 231 16.86 -6.72 -38.12
C MET A 231 16.56 -6.47 -36.64
N VAL A 232 16.39 -5.22 -36.23
CA VAL A 232 16.06 -4.84 -34.84
C VAL A 232 14.61 -5.15 -34.49
N LEU A 233 13.69 -5.04 -35.45
CA LEU A 233 12.26 -5.28 -35.24
C LEU A 233 11.88 -6.76 -35.36
N LEU A 234 12.63 -7.58 -36.10
CA LEU A 234 12.37 -9.01 -36.30
C LEU A 234 12.12 -9.79 -34.98
N PRO A 235 12.94 -9.61 -33.92
CA PRO A 235 12.73 -10.28 -32.63
C PRO A 235 11.43 -9.89 -31.92
N PHE A 236 10.86 -8.71 -32.17
CA PHE A 236 9.55 -8.34 -31.63
C PHE A 236 8.41 -9.14 -32.27
N TRP A 237 8.61 -9.66 -33.49
CA TRP A 237 7.60 -10.40 -34.25
C TRP A 237 7.81 -11.92 -34.23
N THR A 238 8.98 -12.40 -33.82
CA THR A 238 9.25 -13.80 -33.58
C THR A 238 9.25 -14.05 -32.08
N SER A 239 8.08 -14.37 -31.52
CA SER A 239 7.91 -14.77 -30.12
C SER A 239 9.01 -15.74 -29.70
N LEU A 240 9.79 -15.34 -28.69
CA LEU A 240 10.80 -16.15 -28.00
C LEU A 240 10.26 -16.52 -26.62
#